data_AF-A0A1X1L9F4-F1
#
_entry.id   AF-A0A1X1L9F4-F1
#
_cell.length_a   1.000
_cell.length_b   1.000
_cell.length_c   1.000
_cell.angle_alpha   90.00
_cell.angle_beta   90.00
_cell.angle_gamma   90.00
#
_symmetry.space_group_name_H-M   'P 1'
#
loop_
_entity.id
_entity.type
_entity.pdbx_description
1 polymer ?
#
loop_
_entity_poly.entity_id
_entity_poly.type
_entity_poly.pdbx_seq_one_letter_code
_entity_poly.pdbx_strand_id
1 'polypeptide(L)'
;MLKDLKAFLLRGNVVDLAVGVIIASAFGAIVTSFVNDIITPLLLNPALKAAKIERIAELSWNGVAYGNFLSAVINFLVVGTVLFFAIKAMEKAQNLTKKEEAAEEAPAAPTELEVLQEIKALLEKK
;
A
#
# COMPACT_ATOMS: atom_id res chain seq x y z
N MET A 1 -22.27 -17.10 -26.07
CA MET A 1 -21.13 -16.18 -26.31
C MET A 1 -21.23 -14.93 -25.45
N LEU A 2 -22.08 -13.92 -25.75
CA LEU A 2 -22.18 -12.71 -24.90
C LEU A 2 -22.72 -12.98 -23.48
N LYS A 3 -23.68 -13.90 -23.33
CA LYS A 3 -24.22 -14.29 -22.01
C LYS A 3 -23.16 -15.02 -21.17
N ASP A 4 -22.37 -15.89 -21.78
CA ASP A 4 -21.31 -16.65 -21.13
C ASP A 4 -20.12 -15.75 -20.74
N LEU A 5 -19.77 -14.78 -21.60
CA LEU A 5 -18.78 -13.75 -21.30
C LEU A 5 -19.22 -12.88 -20.11
N LYS A 6 -20.49 -12.44 -20.09
CA LYS A 6 -21.04 -11.69 -18.95
C LYS A 6 -21.03 -12.52 -17.67
N ALA A 7 -21.39 -13.80 -17.73
CA ALA A 7 -21.35 -14.70 -16.58
C ALA A 7 -19.91 -15.01 -16.08
N PHE A 8 -18.93 -14.99 -16.99
CA PHE A 8 -17.51 -15.12 -16.64
C PHE A 8 -16.96 -13.85 -15.99
N LEU A 9 -17.27 -12.67 -16.55
CA LEU A 9 -16.82 -11.37 -16.04
C LEU A 9 -17.47 -10.99 -14.71
N LEU A 10 -18.73 -11.37 -14.48
CA LEU A 10 -19.45 -11.12 -13.22
C LEU A 10 -19.14 -12.14 -12.12
N ARG A 11 -18.19 -13.05 -12.35
CA ARG A 11 -17.70 -13.94 -11.30
C ARG A 11 -16.94 -13.05 -10.31
N GLY A 12 -17.42 -12.93 -9.06
CA GLY A 12 -16.93 -11.94 -8.07
C GLY A 12 -15.40 -11.84 -7.98
N ASN A 13 -14.72 -12.99 -8.00
CA ASN A 13 -13.25 -13.07 -8.00
C ASN A 13 -12.55 -12.30 -9.15
N VAL A 14 -13.17 -12.16 -10.32
CA VAL A 14 -12.60 -11.43 -11.48
C VAL A 14 -12.80 -9.93 -11.33
N VAL A 15 -13.95 -9.50 -10.81
CA VAL A 15 -14.26 -8.08 -10.58
C VAL A 15 -13.37 -7.53 -9.46
N ASP A 16 -13.23 -8.27 -8.35
CA ASP A 16 -12.39 -7.86 -7.22
C ASP A 16 -10.91 -7.81 -7.60
N LEU A 17 -10.44 -8.77 -8.41
CA LEU A 17 -9.10 -8.75 -8.98
C LEU A 17 -8.89 -7.52 -9.88
N ALA A 18 -9.84 -7.22 -10.77
CA ALA A 18 -9.75 -6.07 -11.66
C ALA A 18 -9.69 -4.74 -10.87
N VAL A 19 -10.53 -4.60 -9.85
CA VAL A 19 -10.51 -3.43 -8.97
C VAL A 19 -9.18 -3.32 -8.23
N GLY A 20 -8.67 -4.43 -7.67
CA GLY A 20 -7.38 -4.46 -6.98
C GLY A 20 -6.21 -4.02 -7.86
N VAL A 21 -6.15 -4.49 -9.12
CA VAL A 21 -5.11 -4.09 -10.07
C VAL A 21 -5.21 -2.61 -10.45
N ILE A 22 -6.43 -2.11 -10.69
CA ILE A 22 -6.65 -0.70 -11.03
C ILE A 22 -6.21 0.19 -9.86
N ILE A 23 -6.63 -0.11 -8.63
CA ILE A 23 -6.25 0.67 -7.45
C ILE A 23 -4.74 0.60 -7.22
N ALA A 24 -4.13 -0.59 -7.35
CA ALA A 24 -2.68 -0.74 -7.20
C ALA A 24 -1.91 0.10 -8.23
N SER A 25 -2.34 0.11 -9.49
CA SER A 25 -1.69 0.92 -10.53
C SER A 25 -1.85 2.43 -10.29
N ALA A 26 -3.05 2.88 -9.91
CA ALA A 26 -3.32 4.29 -9.62
C ALA A 26 -2.54 4.76 -8.38
N PHE A 27 -2.52 3.96 -7.32
CA PHE A 27 -1.74 4.26 -6.12
C PHE A 27 -0.24 4.29 -6.41
N GLY A 28 0.27 3.34 -7.20
CA GLY A 28 1.67 3.34 -7.66
C GLY A 28 2.05 4.63 -8.40
N ALA A 29 1.16 5.17 -9.23
CA ALA A 29 1.37 6.44 -9.92
C ALA A 29 1.47 7.63 -8.94
N ILE A 30 0.62 7.67 -7.92
CA ILE A 30 0.66 8.72 -6.87
C ILE A 30 2.00 8.67 -6.12
N VAL A 31 2.42 7.48 -5.70
CA VAL A 31 3.71 7.31 -4.99
C VAL A 31 4.88 7.70 -5.89
N THR A 32 4.84 7.30 -7.16
CA THR A 32 5.88 7.66 -8.15
C THR A 32 5.97 9.17 -8.35
N SER A 33 4.84 9.86 -8.49
CA SER A 33 4.79 11.33 -8.60
C SER A 33 5.32 12.00 -7.33
N PHE A 34 4.93 11.54 -6.14
CA PHE A 34 5.47 12.07 -4.89
C PHE A 34 7.00 11.97 -4.82
N VAL A 35 7.57 10.84 -5.26
CA VAL A 35 9.03 10.66 -5.26
C VAL A 35 9.72 11.51 -6.32
N ASN A 36 9.21 11.50 -7.56
CA ASN A 36 9.84 12.22 -8.66
C ASN A 36 9.67 13.74 -8.54
N ASP A 37 8.49 14.20 -8.15
CA ASP A 37 8.10 15.61 -8.23
C ASP A 37 8.31 16.35 -6.91
N ILE A 38 8.37 15.65 -5.77
CA ILE A 38 8.59 16.25 -4.45
C ILE A 38 9.93 15.83 -3.88
N ILE A 39 10.15 14.53 -3.64
CA ILE A 39 11.35 14.07 -2.91
C ILE A 39 12.63 14.33 -3.70
N THR A 40 12.65 13.97 -4.99
CA THR A 40 13.84 14.13 -5.85
C THR A 40 14.30 15.59 -5.93
N PRO A 41 13.45 16.58 -6.25
CA PRO A 41 13.87 17.97 -6.29
C PRO A 41 14.17 18.58 -4.92
N LEU A 42 13.49 18.17 -3.84
CA LEU A 42 13.75 18.74 -2.49
C LEU A 42 14.99 18.17 -1.81
N LEU A 43 15.23 16.87 -1.93
CA LEU A 43 16.27 16.17 -1.16
C LEU A 43 17.45 15.76 -2.05
N LEU A 44 17.15 15.20 -3.22
CA LEU A 44 18.17 14.62 -4.08
C LEU A 44 18.93 15.69 -4.88
N ASN A 45 18.23 16.63 -5.51
CA ASN A 45 18.88 17.70 -6.31
C ASN A 45 19.83 18.58 -5.48
N PRO A 46 19.50 19.02 -4.24
CA PRO A 46 20.44 19.76 -3.41
C PRO A 46 21.62 18.92 -2.94
N ALA A 47 21.41 17.65 -2.60
CA ALA A 47 22.47 16.72 -2.23
C ALA A 47 23.45 16.46 -3.39
N LEU A 48 22.92 16.33 -4.61
CA LEU A 48 23.71 16.15 -5.83
C LEU A 48 24.51 17.39 -6.20
N LYS A 49 23.89 18.57 -6.07
CA LYS A 49 24.57 19.85 -6.27
C LYS A 49 25.70 20.06 -5.26
N ALA A 50 25.52 19.64 -4.00
CA ALA A 50 26.58 19.63 -3.00
C ALA A 50 27.71 18.64 -3.35
N ALA A 51 27.40 17.55 -4.03
CA ALA A 51 28.38 16.56 -4.52
C ALA A 51 29.02 16.92 -5.89
N LYS A 52 28.73 18.09 -6.48
CA LYS A 52 29.13 18.49 -7.84
C LYS A 52 28.68 17.55 -8.96
N ILE A 53 27.62 16.78 -8.73
CA ILE A 53 27.00 15.94 -9.75
C ILE A 53 25.77 16.69 -10.25
N GLU A 54 25.86 17.32 -11.43
CA GLU A 54 24.73 18.10 -11.95
C GLU A 54 23.54 17.20 -12.31
N ARG A 55 23.81 16.01 -12.88
CA ARG A 55 22.78 15.03 -13.29
C ARG A 55 23.29 13.60 -13.12
N ILE A 56 22.71 12.83 -12.20
CA ILE A 56 23.04 11.40 -12.02
C ILE A 56 22.89 10.65 -13.34
N ALA A 57 21.85 10.96 -14.13
CA ALA A 57 21.57 10.30 -15.40
C ALA A 57 22.71 10.42 -16.43
N GLU A 58 23.58 11.42 -16.30
CA GLU A 58 24.68 11.70 -17.24
C GLU A 58 26.00 11.07 -16.78
N LEU A 59 26.02 10.40 -15.61
CA LEU A 59 27.20 9.67 -15.15
C LEU A 59 27.53 8.54 -16.11
N SER A 60 28.73 8.60 -16.65
CA SER A 60 29.33 7.55 -17.45
C SER A 60 30.76 7.29 -17.02
N TRP A 61 31.19 6.04 -17.11
CA TRP A 61 32.57 5.65 -16.87
C TRP A 61 33.04 4.78 -18.02
N ASN A 62 34.11 5.20 -18.70
CA ASN A 62 34.69 4.51 -19.86
C ASN A 62 33.67 4.15 -20.95
N GLY A 63 32.71 5.05 -21.23
CA GLY A 63 31.66 4.83 -22.24
C GLY A 63 30.43 4.05 -21.75
N VAL A 64 30.44 3.57 -20.50
CA VAL A 64 29.27 2.92 -19.87
C VAL A 64 28.44 3.97 -19.13
N ALA A 65 27.26 4.29 -19.66
CA ALA A 65 26.30 5.21 -19.02
C ALA A 65 25.49 4.48 -17.93
N TYR A 66 26.04 4.41 -16.72
CA TYR A 66 25.37 3.77 -15.57
C TYR A 66 24.44 4.71 -14.80
N GLY A 67 24.44 6.01 -15.13
CA GLY A 67 23.63 7.03 -14.48
C GLY A 67 22.15 6.70 -14.39
N ASN A 68 21.55 6.21 -15.47
CA ASN A 68 20.14 5.81 -15.49
C ASN A 68 19.85 4.62 -14.56
N PHE A 69 20.74 3.64 -14.51
CA PHE A 69 20.60 2.51 -13.60
C PHE A 69 20.69 2.95 -12.15
N LEU A 70 21.67 3.80 -11.82
CA LEU A 70 21.82 4.35 -10.47
C LEU A 70 20.60 5.19 -10.05
N SER A 71 20.06 5.99 -10.98
CA SER A 71 18.82 6.74 -10.75
C SER A 71 17.63 5.81 -10.46
N ALA A 72 17.51 4.69 -11.18
CA ALA A 72 16.46 3.71 -10.94
C ALA A 72 16.59 3.02 -9.57
N VAL A 73 17.81 2.69 -9.15
CA VAL A 73 18.08 2.12 -7.82
C VAL A 73 17.71 3.10 -6.71
N ILE A 74 18.10 4.38 -6.84
CA ILE A 74 17.75 5.40 -5.85
C ILE A 74 16.23 5.59 -5.80
N ASN A 75 15.56 5.68 -6.95
CA ASN A 75 14.10 5.79 -7.00
C ASN A 75 13.42 4.60 -6.29
N PHE A 76 13.88 3.36 -6.53
CA PHE A 76 13.36 2.17 -5.85
C PHE A 76 13.51 2.26 -4.32
N LEU A 77 14.68 2.65 -3.82
CA LEU A 77 14.94 2.80 -2.38
C LEU A 77 14.04 3.88 -1.75
N VAL A 78 13.87 5.02 -2.43
CA VAL A 78 13.02 6.11 -1.94
C VAL A 78 11.54 5.71 -1.94
N VAL A 79 11.03 5.15 -3.04
CA VAL A 79 9.64 4.65 -3.14
C VAL A 79 9.36 3.61 -2.05
N GLY A 80 10.25 2.62 -1.89
CA GLY A 80 10.11 1.60 -0.85
C GLY A 80 10.11 2.17 0.56
N THR A 81 10.97 3.17 0.82
CA THR A 81 11.03 3.86 2.12
C THR A 81 9.76 4.66 2.39
N VAL A 82 9.26 5.42 1.42
CA VAL A 82 8.00 6.18 1.55
C VAL A 82 6.83 5.22 1.79
N LEU A 83 6.76 4.11 1.04
CA LEU A 83 5.71 3.12 1.22
C LEU A 83 5.76 2.47 2.60
N PHE A 84 6.95 2.15 3.11
CA PHE A 84 7.13 1.63 4.47
C PHE A 84 6.58 2.61 5.52
N PHE A 85 6.91 3.89 5.43
CA PHE A 85 6.39 4.89 6.36
C PHE A 85 4.88 5.12 6.19
N ALA A 86 4.35 5.09 4.97
CA ALA A 86 2.92 5.21 4.71
C ALA A 86 2.14 4.05 5.35
N ILE A 87 2.59 2.80 5.15
CA ILE A 87 1.97 1.62 5.77
C ILE A 87 2.06 1.72 7.30
N LYS A 88 3.23 2.07 7.85
CA LYS A 88 3.41 2.24 9.30
C LYS A 88 2.52 3.34 9.88
N ALA A 89 2.28 4.42 9.13
CA ALA A 89 1.37 5.49 9.54
C ALA A 89 -0.09 5.02 9.53
N MET A 90 -0.51 4.25 8.52
CA MET A 90 -1.85 3.65 8.46
C MET A 90 -2.05 2.63 9.59
N GLU A 91 -1.10 1.73 9.82
CA GLU A 91 -1.14 0.78 10.95
C GLU A 91 -1.28 1.51 12.29
N LYS A 92 -0.52 2.59 12.48
CA LYS A 92 -0.62 3.41 13.70
C LYS A 92 -1.99 4.08 13.82
N ALA A 93 -2.54 4.63 12.74
CA ALA A 93 -3.86 5.25 12.73
C ALA A 93 -4.96 4.23 13.06
N GLN A 94 -4.97 3.07 12.41
CA GLN A 94 -5.94 2.00 12.66
C GLN A 94 -5.85 1.46 14.10
N ASN A 95 -4.64 1.36 14.66
CA ASN A 95 -4.44 0.95 16.05
C ASN A 95 -4.92 2.00 17.06
N LEU A 96 -4.95 3.29 16.69
CA LEU A 96 -5.53 4.34 17.53
C LEU A 96 -7.06 4.30 17.48
N THR A 97 -7.66 4.12 16.29
CA THR A 97 -9.12 3.99 16.13
C THR A 97 -9.68 2.76 16.86
N LYS A 98 -9.02 1.59 16.76
CA LYS A 98 -9.39 0.39 17.53
C LYS A 98 -9.29 0.57 19.04
N LYS A 99 -8.42 1.47 19.51
CA LYS A 99 -8.21 1.74 20.93
C LYS A 99 -9.23 2.73 21.49
N GLU A 100 -9.76 3.62 20.65
CA GLU A 100 -10.91 4.48 20.96
C GLU A 100 -12.23 3.69 20.96
N GLU A 101 -12.46 2.81 19.99
CA GLU A 101 -13.67 1.94 19.97
C GLU A 101 -13.74 1.03 21.22
N ALA A 102 -12.60 0.48 21.68
CA ALA A 102 -12.55 -0.32 22.90
C ALA A 102 -12.78 0.48 24.21
N ALA A 103 -12.72 1.82 24.16
CA ALA A 103 -12.98 2.68 25.31
C ALA A 103 -14.44 3.14 25.39
N GLU A 104 -15.22 2.97 24.31
CA GLU A 104 -16.58 3.52 24.18
C GLU A 104 -17.68 2.46 23.95
N GLU A 105 -17.32 1.17 23.79
CA GLU A 105 -18.30 0.08 23.82
C GLU A 105 -18.87 -0.15 25.24
N ALA A 106 -20.05 0.42 25.48
CA ALA A 106 -21.09 -0.22 26.29
C ALA A 106 -21.19 -1.72 25.88
N PRO A 107 -21.43 -2.65 26.82
CA PRO A 107 -21.10 -4.06 26.66
C PRO A 107 -21.58 -4.59 25.31
N ALA A 108 -20.61 -5.03 24.49
CA ALA A 108 -20.85 -5.60 23.18
C ALA A 108 -21.96 -6.64 23.27
N ALA A 109 -22.92 -6.57 22.34
CA ALA A 109 -23.90 -7.64 22.17
C ALA A 109 -23.14 -8.97 22.03
N PRO A 110 -23.62 -10.07 22.65
CA PRO A 110 -22.89 -11.32 22.67
C PRO A 110 -22.56 -11.76 21.24
N THR A 111 -21.29 -12.07 21.03
CA THR A 111 -20.77 -12.53 19.74
C THR A 111 -21.47 -13.83 19.33
N GLU A 112 -21.57 -14.08 18.02
CA GLU A 112 -22.19 -15.31 17.52
C GLU A 112 -21.60 -16.58 18.13
N LEU A 113 -20.29 -16.57 18.44
CA LEU A 113 -19.62 -17.67 19.13
C LEU A 113 -20.13 -17.86 20.57
N GLU A 114 -20.37 -16.78 21.31
CA GLU A 114 -20.94 -16.83 22.66
C GLU A 114 -22.37 -17.34 22.62
N VAL A 115 -23.18 -16.90 21.65
CA VAL A 115 -24.55 -17.40 21.45
C VAL A 115 -24.56 -18.90 21.11
N LEU A 116 -23.65 -19.35 20.25
CA LEU A 116 -23.55 -20.78 19.90
C LEU A 116 -23.10 -21.63 21.09
N GLN A 117 -22.21 -21.11 21.94
CA GLN A 117 -21.80 -21.77 23.19
C GLN A 117 -22.95 -21.86 24.19
N GLU A 118 -23.74 -20.80 24.30
CA GLU A 118 -24.92 -20.75 25.16
C GLU A 118 -26.01 -21.72 24.68
N ILE A 119 -26.24 -21.81 23.37
CA ILE A 119 -27.13 -22.80 22.75
C ILE A 119 -26.65 -24.23 23.03
N LYS A 120 -25.34 -24.50 22.91
CA LYS A 120 -24.76 -25.83 23.23
C LYS A 120 -25.00 -26.20 24.69
N ALA A 121 -24.76 -25.26 25.61
CA ALA A 121 -24.97 -25.46 27.04
C ALA A 121 -26.45 -25.70 27.40
N LEU A 122 -27.37 -25.02 26.72
CA LEU A 122 -28.82 -25.22 26.89
C LEU A 122 -29.29 -26.57 26.34
N LEU A 123 -28.68 -27.07 25.26
CA LEU A 123 -28.97 -28.40 24.70
C LEU A 123 -28.44 -29.53 25.57
N GLU A 124 -27.28 -29.38 26.22
CA GLU A 124 -26.73 -30.39 27.14
C GLU A 124 -27.52 -30.50 28.47
N LYS A 125 -28.32 -29.48 28.80
CA LYS A 125 -29.20 -29.46 29.98
C LYS A 125 -30.57 -30.11 29.73
N LYS A 126 -30.91 -30.48 28.50
CA LYS A 126 -32.14 -31.20 28.13
C LYS A 126 -31.88 -32.69 27.98
#